data_AF-A0A7J5E9H0-F1
#
_entry.id   AF-A0A7J5E9H0-F1
#
_cell.length_a   1.000
_cell.length_b   1.000
_cell.length_c   1.000
_cell.angle_alpha   90.00
_cell.angle_beta   90.00
_cell.angle_gamma   90.00
#
_symmetry.space_group_name_H-M   'P 1'
#
loop_
_entity.id
_entity.type
_entity.pdbx_description
1 polymer ?
#
loop_
_entity_poly.entity_id
_entity_poly.type
_entity_poly.pdbx_seq_one_letter_code
_entity_poly.pdbx_strand_id
1 'polypeptide(L)'
;MHAVLYVIIFVLALILIQVAILEPQEVVEKERYYKSESRVRMANIREAEKLWFEKYGRYTDNLDSLINFVNTDKMVADRIAGSDTITGKSTNPFKNLSVGSFLTDSLYHSPKSFQAYILKIDSSVHLDTVINRRGQIVSVDSTKTIGTRYLLECPDGYGKIGDLFSDALKNAASWE
;
A
#
# COMPACT_ATOMS: atom_id res chain seq x y z
N MET A 1 -0.44 53.40 32.48
CA MET A 1 0.53 53.09 31.40
C MET A 1 1.07 51.66 31.46
N HIS A 2 1.48 51.13 32.61
CA HIS A 2 2.03 49.76 32.70
C HIS A 2 1.01 48.62 32.51
N ALA A 3 -0.27 48.82 32.86
CA ALA A 3 -1.31 47.80 32.72
C ALA A 3 -1.53 47.36 31.25
N VAL A 4 -1.49 48.29 30.31
CA VAL A 4 -1.64 48.00 28.87
C VAL A 4 -0.46 47.17 28.36
N LEU A 5 0.75 47.49 28.81
CA LEU A 5 1.96 46.73 28.46
C LEU A 5 1.90 45.29 28.98
N TYR A 6 1.46 45.08 30.22
CA TYR A 6 1.32 43.73 30.78
C TYR A 6 0.28 42.90 30.03
N VAL A 7 -0.84 43.51 29.60
CA VAL A 7 -1.85 42.83 28.78
C VAL A 7 -1.27 42.44 27.42
N ILE A 8 -0.51 43.32 26.77
CA ILE A 8 0.13 43.03 25.48
C ILE A 8 1.14 41.90 25.62
N ILE A 9 1.98 41.92 26.65
CA ILE A 9 2.97 40.86 26.92
C ILE A 9 2.27 39.52 27.16
N PHE A 10 1.17 39.51 27.92
CA PHE A 10 0.40 38.30 28.19
C PHE A 10 -0.21 37.70 26.91
N VAL A 11 -0.81 38.53 26.06
CA VAL A 11 -1.37 38.09 24.76
C VAL A 11 -0.27 37.56 23.84
N LEU A 12 0.88 38.26 23.74
CA LEU A 12 2.02 37.81 22.95
C LEU A 12 2.60 36.48 23.47
N ALA A 13 2.66 36.28 24.79
CA ALA A 13 3.11 35.03 25.39
C ALA A 13 2.19 33.85 25.02
N LEU A 14 0.87 34.06 25.01
CA LEU A 14 -0.10 33.03 24.59
C LEU A 14 0.06 32.67 23.11
N ILE A 15 0.22 33.67 22.24
CA ILE A 15 0.44 33.45 20.80
C ILE A 15 1.74 32.67 20.57
N LEU A 16 2.82 33.03 21.26
CA LEU A 16 4.10 32.33 21.15
C LEU A 16 3.99 30.86 21.57
N ILE A 17 3.28 30.55 22.67
CA ILE A 17 3.09 29.16 23.11
C ILE A 17 2.30 28.36 22.06
N GLN A 18 1.24 28.97 21.50
CA GLN A 18 0.39 28.30 20.51
C GLN A 18 1.16 27.96 19.23
N VAL A 19 1.89 28.93 18.65
CA VAL A 19 2.63 28.75 17.40
C VAL A 19 3.90 27.92 17.59
N ALA A 20 4.62 28.09 18.71
CA ALA A 20 5.91 27.42 18.90
C ALA A 20 5.79 25.94 19.33
N ILE A 21 4.69 25.55 19.99
CA ILE A 21 4.57 24.22 20.60
C ILE A 21 3.39 23.43 20.05
N LEU A 22 2.21 24.03 19.91
CA LEU A 22 0.98 23.30 19.56
C LEU A 22 0.93 22.91 18.07
N GLU A 23 1.14 23.88 17.18
CA GLU A 23 1.14 23.66 15.72
C GLU A 23 2.14 22.59 15.24
N PRO A 24 3.42 22.59 15.68
CA PRO A 24 4.37 21.57 15.21
C PRO A 24 4.02 20.16 15.71
N GLN A 25 3.42 20.03 16.90
CA GLN A 25 3.03 18.71 17.43
C GLN A 25 1.91 18.09 16.60
N GLU A 26 0.85 18.85 16.29
CA GLU A 26 -0.27 18.34 15.49
C GLU A 26 0.17 17.88 14.08
N VAL A 27 1.07 18.63 13.44
CA VAL A 27 1.58 18.28 12.11
C VAL A 27 2.40 16.98 12.18
N VAL A 28 3.26 16.84 13.18
CA VAL A 28 4.06 15.63 13.37
C VAL A 28 3.19 14.41 13.69
N GLU A 29 2.15 14.58 14.51
CA GLU A 29 1.21 13.50 14.83
C GLU A 29 0.41 13.04 13.62
N LYS A 30 -0.11 13.99 12.82
CA LYS A 30 -0.80 13.69 11.55
C LYS A 30 0.11 12.94 10.58
N GLU A 31 1.37 13.38 10.42
CA GLU A 31 2.33 12.68 9.55
C GLU A 31 2.68 11.28 10.08
N ARG A 32 2.85 11.11 11.40
CA ARG A 32 3.06 9.78 12.01
C ARG A 32 1.88 8.86 11.76
N TYR A 33 0.67 9.38 11.88
CA TYR A 33 -0.57 8.67 11.61
C TYR A 33 -0.65 8.21 10.15
N TYR A 34 -0.47 9.11 9.18
CA TYR A 34 -0.52 8.74 7.76
C TYR A 34 0.54 7.71 7.39
N LYS A 35 1.74 7.86 7.95
CA LYS A 35 2.84 6.94 7.74
C LYS A 35 2.56 5.55 8.31
N SER A 36 2.06 5.44 9.54
CA SER A 36 1.76 4.15 10.16
C SER A 36 0.59 3.45 9.46
N GLU A 37 -0.48 4.19 9.19
CA GLU A 37 -1.68 3.70 8.51
C GLU A 37 -1.35 3.21 7.09
N SER A 38 -0.57 3.98 6.31
CA SER A 38 -0.17 3.55 4.97
C SER A 38 0.70 2.29 5.00
N ARG A 39 1.59 2.15 5.99
CA ARG A 39 2.42 0.94 6.13
C ARG A 39 1.60 -0.28 6.49
N VAL A 40 0.56 -0.13 7.31
CA VAL A 40 -0.38 -1.22 7.63
C VAL A 40 -1.16 -1.64 6.39
N ARG A 41 -1.71 -0.68 5.63
CA ARG A 41 -2.41 -0.97 4.36
C ARG A 41 -1.50 -1.68 3.37
N MET A 42 -0.26 -1.20 3.20
CA MET A 42 0.72 -1.85 2.33
C MET A 42 1.11 -3.25 2.82
N ALA A 43 1.23 -3.46 4.13
CA ALA A 43 1.46 -4.80 4.68
C ALA A 43 0.28 -5.74 4.37
N ASN A 44 -0.96 -5.25 4.44
CA ASN A 44 -2.15 -6.03 4.10
C ASN A 44 -2.21 -6.35 2.60
N ILE A 45 -1.84 -5.40 1.72
CA ILE A 45 -1.69 -5.67 0.28
C ILE A 45 -0.63 -6.74 0.03
N ARG A 46 0.53 -6.67 0.72
CA ARG A 46 1.57 -7.71 0.66
C ARG A 46 1.02 -9.09 1.03
N GLU A 47 0.26 -9.20 2.11
CA GLU A 47 -0.32 -10.49 2.51
C GLU A 47 -1.37 -10.97 1.50
N ALA A 48 -2.18 -10.08 0.94
CA ALA A 48 -3.10 -10.42 -0.15
C ALA A 48 -2.35 -10.94 -1.39
N GLU A 49 -1.26 -10.29 -1.80
CA GLU A 49 -0.41 -10.73 -2.92
C GLU A 49 0.21 -12.10 -2.67
N LYS A 50 0.64 -12.40 -1.44
CA LYS A 50 1.14 -13.74 -1.10
C LYS A 50 0.06 -14.81 -1.26
N LEU A 51 -1.17 -14.55 -0.77
CA LEU A 51 -2.29 -15.47 -0.93
C LEU A 51 -2.66 -15.67 -2.40
N TRP A 52 -2.61 -14.59 -3.19
CA TRP A 52 -2.82 -14.66 -4.62
C TRP A 52 -1.73 -15.52 -5.31
N PHE A 53 -0.47 -15.34 -4.93
CA PHE A 53 0.64 -16.14 -5.42
C PHE A 53 0.51 -17.62 -5.04
N GLU A 54 0.08 -17.94 -3.82
CA GLU A 54 -0.18 -19.33 -3.39
C GLU A 54 -1.22 -20.02 -4.29
N LYS A 55 -2.23 -19.29 -4.76
CA LYS A 55 -3.29 -19.84 -5.60
C LYS A 55 -2.94 -19.89 -7.10
N TYR A 56 -2.36 -18.83 -7.64
CA TYR A 56 -2.16 -18.65 -9.07
C TYR A 56 -0.71 -18.82 -9.54
N GLY A 57 0.26 -18.91 -8.62
CA GLY A 57 1.69 -19.02 -8.92
C GLY A 57 2.33 -17.76 -9.53
N ARG A 58 1.61 -16.64 -9.55
CA ARG A 58 2.04 -15.34 -10.11
C ARG A 58 1.44 -14.19 -9.31
N TYR A 59 2.05 -13.02 -9.35
CA TYR A 59 1.51 -11.78 -8.72
C TYR A 59 0.56 -11.05 -9.68
N THR A 60 -0.22 -10.11 -9.17
CA THR A 60 -1.10 -9.25 -9.98
C THR A 60 -0.57 -7.81 -10.00
N ASP A 61 -0.77 -7.09 -11.11
CA ASP A 61 -0.56 -5.64 -11.22
C ASP A 61 -1.86 -4.85 -11.00
N ASN A 62 -3.00 -5.54 -10.94
CA ASN A 62 -4.30 -4.93 -10.77
C ASN A 62 -4.82 -5.10 -9.32
N LEU A 63 -4.95 -3.96 -8.65
CA LEU A 63 -5.43 -3.84 -7.28
C LEU A 63 -6.93 -4.19 -7.15
N ASP A 64 -7.75 -3.89 -8.16
CA ASP A 64 -9.17 -4.24 -8.17
C ASP A 64 -9.36 -5.76 -8.15
N SER A 65 -8.59 -6.46 -8.99
CA SER A 65 -8.59 -7.93 -9.06
C SER A 65 -8.14 -8.55 -7.74
N LEU A 66 -7.11 -7.97 -7.11
CA LEU A 66 -6.60 -8.42 -5.82
C LEU A 66 -7.65 -8.27 -4.73
N ILE A 67 -8.30 -7.11 -4.64
CA ILE A 67 -9.31 -6.81 -3.63
C ILE A 67 -10.57 -7.67 -3.84
N ASN A 68 -10.99 -7.84 -5.10
CA ASN A 68 -12.10 -8.73 -5.42
C ASN A 68 -11.79 -10.17 -4.97
N PHE A 69 -10.55 -10.63 -5.16
CA PHE A 69 -10.11 -11.93 -4.67
C PHE A 69 -10.14 -12.03 -3.14
N VAL A 70 -9.67 -11.01 -2.42
CA VAL A 70 -9.74 -10.99 -0.94
C VAL A 70 -11.19 -11.07 -0.43
N ASN A 71 -12.13 -10.44 -1.14
CA ASN A 71 -13.54 -10.41 -0.75
C ASN A 71 -14.35 -11.66 -1.15
N THR A 72 -14.03 -12.27 -2.29
CA THR A 72 -14.86 -13.35 -2.87
C THR A 72 -14.29 -14.74 -2.64
N ASP A 73 -12.98 -14.86 -2.43
CA ASP A 73 -12.33 -16.15 -2.45
C ASP A 73 -12.49 -16.91 -1.12
N LYS A 74 -12.92 -18.16 -1.24
CA LYS A 74 -13.13 -19.05 -0.09
C LYS A 74 -11.83 -19.36 0.66
N MET A 75 -10.70 -19.48 -0.03
CA MET A 75 -9.40 -19.72 0.60
C MET A 75 -9.04 -18.57 1.55
N VAL A 76 -9.29 -17.33 1.14
CA VAL A 76 -9.02 -16.16 1.96
C VAL A 76 -9.96 -16.12 3.16
N ALA A 77 -11.26 -16.37 2.94
CA ALA A 77 -12.24 -16.45 4.02
C ALA A 77 -11.90 -17.54 5.05
N ASP A 78 -11.46 -18.72 4.60
CA ASP A 78 -11.04 -19.83 5.48
C ASP A 78 -9.77 -19.48 6.27
N ARG A 79 -8.84 -18.71 5.70
CA ARG A 79 -7.64 -18.22 6.42
C ARG A 79 -7.97 -17.14 7.46
N ILE A 80 -8.94 -16.27 7.16
CA ILE A 80 -9.41 -15.24 8.10
C ILE A 80 -10.15 -15.87 9.27
N ALA A 81 -11.04 -16.84 9.00
CA ALA A 81 -11.82 -17.54 10.01
C ALA A 81 -11.02 -18.63 10.74
N GLY A 82 -9.93 -19.10 10.13
CA GLY A 82 -9.07 -20.16 10.65
C GLY A 82 -8.36 -19.78 11.95
N SER A 83 -8.30 -20.76 12.84
CA SER A 83 -7.45 -20.73 14.03
C SER A 83 -6.52 -21.93 14.01
N ASP A 84 -5.26 -21.72 14.36
CA ASP A 84 -4.30 -22.80 14.50
C ASP A 84 -4.75 -23.74 15.63
N THR A 85 -4.97 -25.00 15.30
CA THR A 85 -5.45 -26.02 16.26
C THR A 85 -4.43 -26.35 17.33
N ILE A 86 -3.15 -26.07 17.09
CA ILE A 86 -2.05 -26.36 18.02
C ILE A 86 -1.80 -25.17 18.95
N THR A 87 -1.77 -23.95 18.42
CA THR A 87 -1.45 -22.74 19.21
C THR A 87 -2.67 -21.94 19.66
N GLY A 88 -3.85 -22.23 19.13
CA GLY A 88 -5.09 -21.48 19.38
C GLY A 88 -5.08 -20.05 18.84
N LYS A 89 -4.03 -19.66 18.08
CA LYS A 89 -3.89 -18.31 17.54
C LYS A 89 -4.68 -18.17 16.24
N SER A 90 -5.21 -16.98 15.99
CA SER A 90 -5.85 -16.66 14.72
C SER A 90 -4.82 -16.77 13.58
N THR A 91 -5.22 -17.42 12.49
CA THR A 91 -4.43 -17.53 11.25
C THR A 91 -4.63 -16.33 10.33
N ASN A 92 -5.41 -15.33 10.76
CA ASN A 92 -5.69 -14.14 9.97
C ASN A 92 -4.38 -13.40 9.61
N PRO A 93 -4.03 -13.32 8.31
CA PRO A 93 -2.80 -12.67 7.89
C PRO A 93 -2.91 -11.13 7.90
N PHE A 94 -4.14 -10.58 7.95
CA PHE A 94 -4.37 -9.15 7.87
C PHE A 94 -4.22 -8.46 9.23
N LYS A 95 -3.58 -7.28 9.21
CA LYS A 95 -3.42 -6.40 10.36
C LYS A 95 -4.57 -5.40 10.42
N ASN A 96 -5.05 -5.13 11.63
CA ASN A 96 -6.04 -4.08 11.87
C ASN A 96 -5.46 -2.70 11.59
N LEU A 97 -6.32 -1.79 11.12
CA LEU A 97 -5.98 -0.40 10.86
C LEU A 97 -5.74 0.35 12.18
N SER A 98 -5.10 1.51 12.10
CA SER A 98 -4.93 2.36 13.29
C SER A 98 -6.25 2.89 13.84
N VAL A 99 -7.27 3.01 12.96
CA VAL A 99 -8.64 3.41 13.31
C VAL A 99 -9.60 2.26 12.94
N GLY A 100 -9.66 1.25 13.80
CA GLY A 100 -10.69 0.21 13.75
C GLY A 100 -10.29 -1.11 13.05
N SER A 101 -11.31 -1.85 12.63
CA SER A 101 -11.15 -3.15 11.99
C SER A 101 -10.61 -3.03 10.55
N PHE A 102 -9.96 -4.09 10.07
CA PHE A 102 -9.59 -4.21 8.67
C PHE A 102 -10.81 -4.06 7.75
N LEU A 103 -10.70 -3.15 6.78
CA LEU A 103 -11.69 -2.93 5.72
C LEU A 103 -10.99 -3.11 4.38
N THR A 104 -11.53 -3.94 3.50
CA THR A 104 -10.88 -4.23 2.21
C THR A 104 -10.82 -2.97 1.33
N ASP A 105 -11.82 -2.11 1.39
CA ASP A 105 -11.86 -0.85 0.62
C ASP A 105 -10.76 0.13 1.01
N SER A 106 -10.19 0.00 2.22
CA SER A 106 -9.08 0.84 2.66
C SER A 106 -7.79 0.59 1.88
N LEU A 107 -7.70 -0.53 1.16
CA LEU A 107 -6.51 -0.93 0.42
C LEU A 107 -6.36 -0.22 -0.93
N TYR A 108 -7.41 0.41 -1.45
CA TYR A 108 -7.33 1.14 -2.72
C TYR A 108 -6.45 2.37 -2.62
N HIS A 109 -6.62 3.16 -1.55
CA HIS A 109 -6.14 4.53 -1.50
C HIS A 109 -5.25 4.80 -0.29
N SER A 110 -4.25 5.66 -0.49
CA SER A 110 -3.43 6.17 0.60
C SER A 110 -4.25 7.11 1.51
N PRO A 111 -3.98 7.13 2.82
CA PRO A 111 -4.77 7.93 3.76
C PRO A 111 -4.50 9.45 3.66
N LYS A 112 -3.39 9.87 3.05
CA LYS A 112 -2.99 11.28 2.94
C LYS A 112 -3.46 11.93 1.65
N SER A 113 -3.06 11.40 0.49
CA SER A 113 -3.42 11.98 -0.81
C SER A 113 -4.62 11.32 -1.48
N PHE A 114 -5.16 10.22 -0.92
CA PHE A 114 -6.19 9.40 -1.55
C PHE A 114 -5.79 8.86 -2.93
N GLN A 115 -4.50 8.84 -3.24
CA GLN A 115 -4.00 8.26 -4.47
C GLN A 115 -3.92 6.75 -4.34
N ALA A 116 -4.12 6.05 -5.46
CA ALA A 116 -4.01 4.60 -5.49
C ALA A 116 -2.57 4.15 -5.26
N TYR A 117 -2.39 3.00 -4.60
CA TYR A 117 -1.07 2.40 -4.47
C TYR A 117 -0.56 1.95 -5.84
N ILE A 118 0.73 2.16 -6.07
CA ILE A 118 1.37 1.80 -7.34
C ILE A 118 1.85 0.37 -7.20
N LEU A 119 1.16 -0.54 -7.89
CA LEU A 119 1.51 -1.95 -7.97
C LEU A 119 2.10 -2.24 -9.35
N LYS A 120 3.32 -2.77 -9.38
CA LYS A 120 4.03 -3.13 -10.62
C LYS A 120 4.47 -4.58 -10.52
N ILE A 121 4.41 -5.28 -11.64
CA ILE A 121 4.92 -6.65 -11.77
C ILE A 121 6.04 -6.69 -12.78
N ASP A 122 6.94 -7.66 -12.61
CA ASP A 122 7.90 -8.00 -13.66
C ASP A 122 7.13 -8.66 -14.81
N SER A 123 7.03 -7.98 -15.94
CA SER A 123 6.39 -8.53 -17.14
C SER A 123 7.20 -8.18 -18.37
N SER A 124 7.43 -9.18 -19.23
CA SER A 124 7.98 -8.98 -20.56
C SER A 124 6.87 -8.96 -21.59
N VAL A 125 6.93 -8.02 -22.52
CA VAL A 125 6.00 -7.93 -23.66
C VAL A 125 6.79 -8.20 -24.93
N HIS A 126 6.43 -9.24 -25.65
CA HIS A 126 6.95 -9.53 -26.98
C HIS A 126 5.93 -9.09 -28.02
N LEU A 127 6.39 -8.28 -28.98
CA LEU A 127 5.58 -7.75 -30.06
C LEU A 127 6.02 -8.42 -31.36
N ASP A 128 5.13 -9.22 -31.93
CA ASP A 128 5.34 -9.87 -33.22
C ASP A 128 4.51 -9.15 -34.27
N THR A 129 5.13 -8.80 -35.39
CA THR A 129 4.44 -8.17 -36.52
C THR A 129 4.28 -9.19 -37.64
N VAL A 130 3.05 -9.38 -38.11
CA VAL A 130 2.77 -10.21 -39.28
C VAL A 130 2.79 -9.30 -40.50
N ILE A 131 3.69 -9.59 -41.45
CA ILE A 131 3.92 -8.77 -42.63
C ILE A 131 3.45 -9.52 -43.89
N ASN A 132 2.73 -8.84 -44.78
CA ASN A 132 2.31 -9.40 -46.07
C ASN A 132 3.50 -9.42 -47.06
N ARG A 133 3.38 -10.20 -48.16
CA ARG A 133 4.38 -10.27 -49.26
C ARG A 133 4.73 -8.91 -49.88
N ARG A 134 3.89 -7.89 -49.70
CA ARG A 134 4.11 -6.50 -50.16
C ARG A 134 4.83 -5.62 -49.13
N GLY A 135 5.27 -6.16 -47.99
CA GLY A 135 5.96 -5.41 -46.93
C GLY A 135 5.04 -4.60 -46.01
N GLN A 136 3.72 -4.78 -46.11
CA GLN A 136 2.74 -4.08 -45.26
C GLN A 136 2.45 -4.88 -43.99
N ILE A 137 2.40 -4.23 -42.83
CA ILE A 137 2.04 -4.83 -41.54
C ILE A 137 0.53 -5.13 -41.56
N VAL A 138 0.16 -6.39 -41.32
CA VAL A 138 -1.23 -6.87 -41.34
C VAL A 138 -1.80 -6.94 -39.93
N SER A 139 -1.02 -7.44 -38.98
CA SER A 139 -1.37 -7.48 -37.55
C SER A 139 -0.13 -7.31 -36.69
N VAL A 140 -0.37 -6.82 -35.48
CA VAL A 140 0.63 -6.77 -34.41
C VAL A 140 0.07 -7.61 -33.28
N ASP A 141 0.71 -8.74 -33.00
CA ASP A 141 0.35 -9.63 -31.91
C ASP A 141 1.26 -9.33 -30.71
N SER A 142 0.66 -9.16 -29.54
CA SER A 142 1.40 -8.90 -28.30
C SER A 142 1.24 -10.08 -27.34
N THR A 143 2.34 -10.68 -26.89
CA THR A 143 2.34 -11.67 -25.81
C THR A 143 2.97 -11.08 -24.55
N LYS A 144 2.20 -11.00 -23.45
CA LYS A 144 2.66 -10.52 -22.14
C LYS A 144 2.95 -11.73 -21.24
N THR A 145 4.22 -11.98 -20.93
CA THR A 145 4.62 -12.99 -19.96
C THR A 145 4.78 -12.32 -18.60
N ILE A 146 3.98 -12.76 -17.63
CA ILE A 146 4.02 -12.24 -16.25
C ILE A 146 4.99 -13.08 -15.43
N GLY A 147 5.96 -12.43 -14.79
CA GLY A 147 6.94 -13.04 -13.90
C GLY A 147 6.43 -13.23 -12.47
N THR A 148 7.36 -13.53 -11.57
CA THR A 148 7.13 -13.86 -10.16
C THR A 148 7.61 -12.77 -9.20
N ARG A 149 7.71 -11.52 -9.67
CA ARG A 149 8.17 -10.39 -8.87
C ARG A 149 7.17 -9.25 -8.94
N TYR A 150 7.05 -8.51 -7.86
CA TYR A 150 6.21 -7.32 -7.77
C TYR A 150 6.90 -6.24 -6.94
N LEU A 151 6.44 -5.02 -7.17
CA LEU A 151 6.83 -3.82 -6.44
C LEU A 151 5.55 -3.07 -6.09
N LEU A 152 5.35 -2.83 -4.79
CA LEU A 152 4.29 -2.01 -4.25
C LEU A 152 4.90 -0.71 -3.70
N GLU A 153 4.46 0.43 -4.20
CA GLU A 153 4.98 1.73 -3.83
C GLU A 153 3.86 2.64 -3.31
N CYS A 154 4.16 3.35 -2.22
CA CYS A 154 3.28 4.38 -1.68
C CYS A 154 3.39 5.66 -2.52
N PRO A 155 2.27 6.24 -3.01
CA PRO A 155 2.30 7.51 -3.74
C PRO A 155 2.83 8.67 -2.89
N ASP A 156 2.65 8.61 -1.58
CA ASP A 156 3.07 9.64 -0.63
C ASP A 156 4.53 9.47 -0.13
N GLY A 157 5.26 8.47 -0.63
CA GLY A 157 6.67 8.24 -0.27
C GLY A 157 6.90 7.61 1.11
N TYR A 158 5.89 7.00 1.74
CA TYR A 158 6.02 6.37 3.06
C TYR A 158 6.77 5.02 3.08
N GLY A 159 7.14 4.51 1.90
CA GLY A 159 7.95 3.32 1.71
C GLY A 159 7.56 2.53 0.46
N LYS A 160 8.29 1.44 0.24
CA LYS A 160 8.01 0.44 -0.80
C LYS A 160 8.10 -0.98 -0.24
N ILE A 161 7.39 -1.92 -0.86
CA ILE A 161 7.50 -3.36 -0.61
C ILE A 161 7.87 -4.04 -1.92
N GLY A 162 8.81 -4.97 -1.85
CA GLY A 162 9.20 -5.75 -3.02
C GLY A 162 10.24 -5.04 -3.88
N ASP A 163 10.70 -5.76 -4.88
CA ASP A 163 11.63 -5.29 -5.88
C ASP A 163 11.43 -6.07 -7.18
N LEU A 164 11.61 -5.39 -8.31
CA LEU A 164 11.51 -6.02 -9.64
C LEU A 164 12.80 -6.74 -10.02
N PHE A 165 13.92 -6.39 -9.39
CA PHE A 165 15.25 -6.87 -9.78
C PHE A 165 15.81 -7.97 -8.86
N SER A 166 15.34 -8.06 -7.61
CA SER A 166 15.91 -8.96 -6.59
C SER A 166 14.86 -9.92 -6.01
N ASP A 167 15.09 -11.23 -6.22
CA ASP A 167 14.23 -12.28 -5.67
C ASP A 167 14.27 -12.36 -4.14
N ALA A 168 15.37 -11.93 -3.53
CA ALA A 168 15.53 -11.90 -2.08
C ALA A 168 14.67 -10.82 -1.42
N LEU A 169 14.41 -9.72 -2.14
CA LEU A 169 13.68 -8.54 -1.63
C LEU A 169 12.21 -8.52 -2.02
N LYS A 170 11.71 -9.53 -2.73
CA LYS A 170 10.34 -9.57 -3.28
C LYS A 170 9.20 -9.34 -2.27
N ASN A 171 9.41 -9.67 -0.99
CA ASN A 171 8.43 -9.46 0.08
C ASN A 171 8.95 -8.56 1.22
N ALA A 172 10.15 -8.01 1.05
CA ALA A 172 10.77 -7.15 2.05
C ALA A 172 10.14 -5.76 2.00
N ALA A 173 9.75 -5.25 3.17
CA ALA A 173 9.33 -3.86 3.29
C ALA A 173 10.54 -2.97 3.51
N SER A 174 10.56 -1.78 2.91
CA SER A 174 11.70 -0.86 3.01
C SER A 174 11.90 -0.22 4.40
N TRP A 175 11.05 -0.55 5.36
CA TRP A 175 11.04 0.00 6.72
C TRP A 175 11.07 -1.08 7.81
N GLU A 176 11.15 -2.35 7.43
CA GLU A 176 11.49 -3.47 8.30
C GLU A 176 13.02 -3.56 8.41
#